data_AF-A0AAV1LGV1-F1
#
_entry.id   AF-A0AAV1LGV1-F1
#
_cell.length_a   1.000
_cell.length_b   1.000
_cell.length_c   1.000
_cell.angle_alpha   90.00
_cell.angle_beta   90.00
_cell.angle_gamma   90.00
#
_symmetry.space_group_name_H-M   'P 1'
#
loop_
_entity.id
_entity.type
_entity.pdbx_description
1 polymer ?
#
loop_
_entity_poly.entity_id
_entity_poly.type
_entity_poly.pdbx_seq_one_letter_code
_entity_poly.pdbx_strand_id
1 'polypeptide(L)'
;MCNLPFEVEMRWNAEFMSPSGRVPFIKCGAFVVSELEPIVQFAANKGVTLCGRLSTEEKAEMRAYMSLITNVLVNAELYISWVDTDTFNAVTRVRNASVYPWPLGWIQTRSKRNNVIKRLKALHWYDKTLDQVLADVEQCCNSLSQRLGDRDYFFGTPTELDALVFGHVFTIITTRLPCRKLADIVRRHETLVALAKRIDEQYFKRP
;
A
#
# COMPACT_ATOMS: atom_id res chain seq x y z
N MET A 1 -2.04 -13.46 -7.78
CA MET A 1 -1.53 -14.60 -6.98
C MET A 1 -2.49 -15.79 -6.97
N CYS A 2 -3.76 -15.66 -6.57
CA CYS A 2 -4.74 -16.78 -6.59
C CYS A 2 -5.23 -17.22 -8.00
N ASN A 3 -4.69 -16.64 -9.08
CA ASN A 3 -5.14 -16.84 -10.46
C ASN A 3 -6.66 -16.72 -10.67
N LEU A 4 -7.32 -15.84 -9.92
CA LEU A 4 -8.74 -15.56 -10.10
C LEU A 4 -8.95 -14.77 -11.40
N PRO A 5 -10.04 -15.01 -12.15
CA PRO A 5 -10.39 -14.15 -13.26
C PRO A 5 -10.86 -12.79 -12.73
N PHE A 6 -10.25 -11.71 -13.21
CA PHE A 6 -10.66 -10.35 -12.87
C PHE A 6 -10.44 -9.42 -14.06
N GLU A 7 -11.14 -8.29 -14.04
CA GLU A 7 -10.96 -7.18 -14.95
C GLU A 7 -10.59 -5.93 -14.13
N VAL A 8 -9.67 -5.12 -14.65
CA VAL A 8 -9.26 -3.86 -14.02
C VAL A 8 -9.87 -2.70 -14.79
N GLU A 9 -10.86 -2.05 -14.18
CA GLU A 9 -11.43 -0.82 -14.70
C GLU A 9 -10.88 0.40 -13.95
N MET A 10 -10.16 1.26 -14.66
CA MET A 10 -9.72 2.54 -14.12
C MET A 10 -10.86 3.56 -14.15
N ARG A 11 -11.26 4.08 -13.00
CA ARG A 11 -12.32 5.09 -12.85
C ARG A 11 -11.80 6.30 -12.08
N TRP A 12 -12.02 7.50 -12.61
CA TRP A 12 -11.58 8.74 -11.96
C TRP A 12 -12.30 9.00 -10.63
N ASN A 13 -13.51 8.48 -10.47
CA ASN A 13 -14.32 8.57 -9.25
C ASN A 13 -14.26 7.29 -8.38
N ALA A 14 -13.25 6.42 -8.57
CA ALA A 14 -13.15 5.14 -7.85
C ALA A 14 -13.25 5.28 -6.32
N GLU A 15 -12.68 6.34 -5.74
CA GLU A 15 -12.80 6.60 -4.29
C GLU A 15 -14.25 6.82 -3.85
N PHE A 16 -15.10 7.47 -4.66
CA PHE A 16 -16.52 7.67 -4.36
C PHE A 16 -17.38 6.44 -4.62
N MET A 17 -16.90 5.50 -5.44
CA MET A 17 -17.57 4.21 -5.66
C MET A 17 -17.31 3.23 -4.52
N SER A 18 -16.20 3.41 -3.79
CA SER A 18 -15.84 2.54 -2.67
C SER A 18 -16.74 2.80 -1.46
N PRO A 19 -17.33 1.75 -0.85
CA PRO A 19 -18.12 1.89 0.38
C PRO A 19 -17.36 2.56 1.53
N SER A 20 -16.03 2.37 1.60
CA SER A 20 -15.19 2.97 2.63
C SER A 20 -14.55 4.30 2.21
N GLY A 21 -14.82 4.79 1.00
CA GLY A 21 -14.13 5.96 0.44
C GLY A 21 -12.66 5.70 0.09
N ARG A 22 -12.19 4.45 0.17
CA ARG A 22 -10.79 4.06 -0.05
C ARG A 22 -10.66 2.99 -1.13
N VAL A 23 -9.62 3.12 -1.94
CA VAL A 23 -9.18 2.08 -2.88
C VAL A 23 -8.11 1.20 -2.22
N PRO A 24 -7.97 -0.09 -2.63
CA PRO A 24 -8.74 -0.79 -3.66
C PRO A 24 -10.13 -1.25 -3.17
N PHE A 25 -11.04 -1.44 -4.13
CA PHE A 25 -12.29 -2.16 -3.93
C PHE A 25 -12.56 -3.08 -5.12
N ILE A 26 -13.35 -4.13 -4.92
CA ILE A 26 -13.82 -5.03 -5.97
C ILE A 26 -15.34 -4.98 -6.06
N LYS A 27 -15.85 -5.27 -7.26
CA LYS A 27 -17.26 -5.57 -7.51
C LYS A 27 -17.37 -7.01 -7.99
N CYS A 28 -18.15 -7.83 -7.30
CA CYS A 28 -18.40 -9.22 -7.66
C CYS A 28 -19.91 -9.47 -7.64
N GLY A 29 -20.54 -9.42 -8.82
CA GLY A 29 -22.00 -9.48 -8.93
C GLY A 29 -22.66 -8.30 -8.21
N ALA A 30 -23.51 -8.61 -7.24
CA ALA A 30 -24.20 -7.62 -6.39
C ALA A 30 -23.33 -7.08 -5.23
N PHE A 31 -22.16 -7.68 -4.97
CA PHE A 31 -21.32 -7.31 -3.83
C PHE A 31 -20.27 -6.28 -4.23
N VAL A 32 -20.10 -5.27 -3.40
CA VAL A 32 -19.00 -4.30 -3.47
C VAL A 32 -18.22 -4.37 -2.16
N VAL A 33 -16.95 -4.74 -2.24
CA VAL A 33 -16.09 -4.98 -1.06
C VAL A 33 -14.82 -4.16 -1.20
N SER A 34 -14.53 -3.33 -0.20
CA SER A 34 -13.37 -2.42 -0.18
C SER A 34 -12.34 -2.85 0.85
N GLU A 35 -11.08 -2.44 0.62
CA GLU A 35 -9.92 -2.71 1.47
C GLU A 35 -9.41 -4.15 1.40
N LEU A 36 -8.10 -4.32 1.65
CA LEU A 36 -7.42 -5.59 1.44
C LEU A 36 -8.01 -6.72 2.30
N GLU A 37 -8.15 -6.52 3.61
CA GLU A 37 -8.64 -7.56 4.53
C GLU A 37 -10.07 -8.03 4.18
N PRO A 38 -11.07 -7.15 3.97
CA PRO A 38 -12.39 -7.59 3.52
C PRO A 38 -12.38 -8.29 2.16
N ILE A 39 -11.54 -7.84 1.21
CA ILE A 39 -11.40 -8.49 -0.11
C ILE A 39 -10.88 -9.93 0.05
N VAL A 40 -9.84 -10.11 0.88
CA VAL A 40 -9.25 -11.41 1.17
C VAL A 40 -10.28 -12.33 1.85
N GLN A 41 -11.01 -11.81 2.85
CA GLN A 41 -12.05 -12.58 3.54
C GLN A 41 -13.19 -12.96 2.59
N PHE A 42 -13.57 -12.07 1.67
CA PHE A 42 -14.60 -12.36 0.67
C PHE A 42 -14.18 -13.51 -0.26
N ALA A 43 -12.91 -13.54 -0.69
CA ALA A 43 -12.36 -14.66 -1.46
C ALA A 43 -12.30 -15.95 -0.63
N ALA A 44 -11.88 -15.87 0.65
CA ALA A 44 -11.82 -17.01 1.55
C ALA A 44 -13.19 -17.64 1.79
N ASN A 45 -14.24 -16.83 1.96
CA ASN A 45 -15.62 -17.31 2.09
C ASN A 45 -16.14 -18.04 0.84
N LYS A 46 -15.47 -17.86 -0.31
CA LYS A 46 -15.74 -18.58 -1.57
C LYS A 46 -14.77 -19.74 -1.82
N GLY A 47 -13.98 -20.12 -0.80
CA GLY A 47 -13.07 -21.26 -0.87
C GLY A 47 -11.69 -20.97 -1.48
N VAL A 48 -11.34 -19.70 -1.69
CA VAL A 48 -10.05 -19.31 -2.29
C VAL A 48 -9.21 -18.55 -1.26
N THR A 49 -8.06 -19.11 -0.89
CA THR A 49 -7.15 -18.53 0.11
C THR A 49 -5.69 -18.83 -0.23
N LEU A 50 -4.79 -17.86 -0.01
CA LEU A 50 -3.34 -18.10 -0.07
C LEU A 50 -2.81 -18.68 1.25
N CYS A 51 -3.56 -18.49 2.34
CA CYS A 51 -3.19 -18.88 3.70
C CYS A 51 -3.72 -20.24 4.16
N GLY A 52 -4.26 -21.06 3.26
CA GLY A 52 -4.88 -22.34 3.65
C GLY A 52 -3.94 -23.26 4.42
N ARG A 53 -2.66 -23.28 4.04
CA ARG A 53 -1.61 -24.16 4.60
C ARG A 53 -0.92 -23.62 5.87
N LEU A 54 -1.18 -22.37 6.24
CA LEU A 54 -0.54 -21.71 7.38
C LEU A 54 -1.19 -22.15 8.70
N SER A 55 -0.35 -22.35 9.72
CA SER A 55 -0.83 -22.60 11.09
C SER A 55 -1.57 -21.38 11.65
N THR A 56 -2.28 -21.57 12.77
CA THR A 56 -2.97 -20.47 13.45
C THR A 56 -1.98 -19.41 13.93
N GLU A 57 -0.82 -19.84 14.42
CA GLU A 57 0.28 -19.00 14.87
C GLU A 57 0.88 -18.22 13.71
N GLU A 58 1.16 -18.88 12.57
CA GLU A 58 1.70 -18.20 11.39
C GLU A 58 0.69 -17.20 10.80
N LYS A 59 -0.61 -17.49 10.84
CA LYS A 59 -1.66 -16.53 10.44
C LYS A 59 -1.71 -15.32 11.36
N ALA A 60 -1.53 -15.51 12.67
CA ALA A 60 -1.46 -14.42 13.63
C ALA A 60 -0.22 -13.56 13.40
N GLU A 61 0.93 -14.21 13.17
CA GLU A 61 2.19 -13.54 12.82
C GLU A 61 2.04 -12.72 11.53
N MET A 62 1.46 -13.29 10.48
CA MET A 62 1.21 -12.60 9.21
C MET A 62 0.39 -11.32 9.42
N ARG A 63 -0.70 -11.40 10.19
CA ARG A 63 -1.53 -10.23 10.51
C ARG A 63 -0.77 -9.16 11.28
N ALA A 64 0.15 -9.54 12.17
CA ALA A 64 1.01 -8.59 12.88
C ALA A 64 1.89 -7.80 11.91
N TYR A 65 2.52 -8.46 10.93
CA TYR A 65 3.32 -7.78 9.90
C TYR A 65 2.47 -6.91 8.95
N MET A 66 1.27 -7.36 8.56
CA MET A 66 0.35 -6.53 7.76
C MET A 66 -0.09 -5.27 8.51
N SER A 67 -0.32 -5.40 9.82
CA SER A 67 -0.61 -4.26 10.70
C SER A 67 0.59 -3.33 10.82
N LEU A 68 1.82 -3.85 10.96
CA LEU A 68 3.04 -3.04 10.96
C LEU A 68 3.17 -2.20 9.67
N ILE A 69 2.97 -2.83 8.50
CA ILE A 69 3.00 -2.14 7.21
C ILE A 69 1.94 -1.04 7.15
N THR A 70 0.71 -1.34 7.59
CA THR A 70 -0.39 -0.37 7.60
C THR A 70 -0.13 0.80 8.55
N ASN A 71 0.52 0.55 9.68
CA ASN A 71 0.81 1.58 10.67
C ASN A 71 2.06 2.40 10.36
N VAL A 72 2.98 1.87 9.54
CA VAL A 72 4.23 2.55 9.18
C VAL A 72 4.22 3.01 7.73
N LEU A 73 4.27 2.09 6.76
CA LEU A 73 4.46 2.44 5.35
C LEU A 73 3.31 3.29 4.80
N VAL A 74 2.05 2.91 5.08
CA VAL A 74 0.88 3.70 4.63
C VAL A 74 0.92 5.12 5.20
N ASN A 75 1.23 5.28 6.49
CA ASN A 75 1.26 6.60 7.12
C ASN A 75 2.47 7.42 6.65
N ALA A 76 3.62 6.80 6.39
CA ALA A 76 4.79 7.44 5.81
C ALA A 76 4.53 7.94 4.38
N GLU A 77 3.90 7.12 3.53
CA GLU A 77 3.51 7.50 2.17
C GLU A 77 2.48 8.64 2.17
N LEU A 78 1.51 8.61 3.09
CA LEU A 78 0.55 9.71 3.26
C LEU A 78 1.25 10.99 3.73
N TYR A 79 2.18 10.89 4.67
CA TYR A 79 2.97 12.04 5.13
C TYR A 79 3.76 12.65 3.98
N ILE A 80 4.52 11.84 3.24
CA ILE A 80 5.33 12.32 2.10
C ILE A 80 4.43 12.84 0.97
N SER A 81 3.27 12.26 0.74
CA SER A 81 2.39 12.73 -0.34
C SER A 81 1.66 14.02 0.01
N TRP A 82 1.21 14.21 1.26
CA TRP A 82 0.24 15.27 1.61
C TRP A 82 0.75 16.31 2.60
N VAL A 83 1.81 16.00 3.35
CA VAL A 83 2.41 16.88 4.36
C VAL A 83 3.70 17.50 3.81
N ASP A 84 4.60 16.71 3.24
CA ASP A 84 5.83 17.22 2.60
C ASP A 84 5.48 18.24 1.51
N THR A 85 5.96 19.48 1.67
CA THR A 85 5.51 20.61 0.85
C THR A 85 5.98 20.49 -0.59
N ASP A 86 7.18 19.97 -0.80
CA ASP A 86 7.80 19.85 -2.11
C ASP A 86 7.07 18.79 -2.94
N THR A 87 6.86 17.61 -2.34
CA THR A 87 6.12 16.52 -2.97
C THR A 87 4.65 16.90 -3.20
N PHE A 88 4.01 17.56 -2.24
CA PHE A 88 2.61 17.97 -2.38
C PHE A 88 2.43 18.96 -3.56
N ASN A 89 3.27 19.98 -3.63
CA ASN A 89 3.13 21.04 -4.64
C ASN A 89 3.55 20.57 -6.04
N ALA A 90 4.63 19.81 -6.14
CA ALA A 90 5.17 19.36 -7.42
C ALA A 90 4.41 18.18 -8.02
N VAL A 91 3.88 17.28 -7.19
CA VAL A 91 3.34 15.99 -7.65
C VAL A 91 1.91 15.76 -7.17
N THR A 92 1.67 15.68 -5.86
CA THR A 92 0.41 15.14 -5.32
C THR A 92 -0.80 15.99 -5.70
N ARG A 93 -0.69 17.32 -5.52
CA ARG A 93 -1.79 18.25 -5.84
C ARG A 93 -2.16 18.18 -7.31
N VAL A 94 -1.15 18.13 -8.19
CA VAL A 94 -1.35 18.10 -9.65
C VAL A 94 -2.01 16.80 -10.07
N ARG A 95 -1.48 15.66 -9.63
CA ARG A 95 -2.05 14.33 -9.94
C ARG A 95 -3.49 14.22 -9.44
N ASN A 96 -3.76 14.58 -8.19
CA ASN A 96 -5.07 14.45 -7.60
C ASN A 96 -6.11 15.42 -8.21
N ALA A 97 -5.71 16.63 -8.59
CA ALA A 97 -6.63 17.61 -9.19
C ALA A 97 -6.92 17.31 -10.67
N SER A 98 -5.98 16.70 -11.41
CA SER A 98 -6.05 16.53 -12.86
C SER A 98 -7.26 15.72 -13.37
N VAL A 99 -7.86 14.90 -12.51
CA VAL A 99 -9.01 14.06 -12.87
C VAL A 99 -10.36 14.79 -12.76
N TYR A 100 -10.37 16.03 -12.29
CA TYR A 100 -11.59 16.82 -12.09
C TYR A 100 -11.53 18.16 -12.86
N PRO A 101 -12.68 18.65 -13.36
CA PRO A 101 -12.74 19.99 -13.95
C PRO A 101 -12.52 21.07 -12.89
N TRP A 102 -12.09 22.25 -13.32
CA TRP A 102 -12.04 23.43 -12.46
C TRP A 102 -13.46 23.93 -12.16
N PRO A 103 -13.80 24.31 -10.91
CA PRO A 103 -12.96 24.40 -9.71
C PRO A 103 -12.94 23.14 -8.82
N LEU A 104 -13.66 22.08 -9.21
CA LEU A 104 -13.85 20.88 -8.39
C LEU A 104 -12.53 20.24 -7.98
N GLY A 105 -11.53 20.14 -8.87
CA GLY A 105 -10.24 19.56 -8.54
C GLY A 105 -9.52 20.24 -7.37
N TRP A 106 -9.65 21.57 -7.25
CA TRP A 106 -9.09 22.32 -6.13
C TRP A 106 -9.83 22.01 -4.83
N ILE A 107 -11.17 22.01 -4.85
CA ILE A 107 -12.02 21.72 -3.70
C ILE A 107 -11.76 20.30 -3.19
N GLN A 108 -11.76 19.31 -4.09
CA GLN A 108 -11.54 17.91 -3.76
C GLN A 108 -10.15 17.66 -3.20
N THR A 109 -9.12 18.29 -3.79
CA THR A 109 -7.75 18.15 -3.28
C THR A 109 -7.61 18.78 -1.89
N ARG A 110 -8.25 19.93 -1.64
CA ARG A 110 -8.27 20.55 -0.31
C ARG A 110 -8.98 19.67 0.72
N SER A 111 -10.16 19.15 0.37
CA SER A 111 -10.93 18.24 1.22
C SER A 111 -10.12 16.99 1.58
N LYS A 112 -9.53 16.33 0.57
CA LYS A 112 -8.70 15.14 0.76
C LYS A 112 -7.46 15.41 1.61
N ARG A 113 -6.74 16.51 1.35
CA ARG A 113 -5.58 16.91 2.18
C ARG A 113 -5.97 17.09 3.64
N ASN A 114 -7.10 17.76 3.90
CA ASN A 114 -7.58 17.98 5.27
C ASN A 114 -7.91 16.65 5.97
N ASN A 115 -8.54 15.71 5.27
CA ASN A 115 -8.84 14.39 5.81
C ASN A 115 -7.57 13.58 6.13
N VAL A 116 -6.58 13.61 5.23
CA VAL A 116 -5.29 12.96 5.46
C VAL A 116 -4.57 13.59 6.66
N ILE A 117 -4.49 14.92 6.73
CA ILE A 117 -3.86 15.62 7.85
C ILE A 117 -4.58 15.30 9.16
N LYS A 118 -5.92 15.27 9.18
CA LYS A 118 -6.69 14.90 10.37
C LYS A 118 -6.35 13.47 10.85
N ARG A 119 -6.26 12.51 9.92
CA ARG A 119 -5.82 11.14 10.22
C ARG A 119 -4.41 11.11 10.80
N LEU A 120 -3.45 11.77 10.14
CA LEU A 120 -2.05 11.78 10.59
C LEU A 120 -1.89 12.47 11.95
N LYS A 121 -2.69 13.51 12.26
CA LYS A 121 -2.73 14.12 13.60
C LYS A 121 -3.22 13.14 14.66
N ALA A 122 -4.31 12.43 14.38
CA ALA A 122 -4.86 11.44 15.32
C ALA A 122 -3.89 10.28 15.61
N LEU A 123 -2.99 9.97 14.67
CA LEU A 123 -1.98 8.92 14.81
C LEU A 123 -0.61 9.45 15.27
N HIS A 124 -0.49 10.74 15.60
CA HIS A 124 0.78 11.39 15.96
C HIS A 124 1.88 11.30 14.88
N TRP A 125 1.48 11.21 13.62
CA TRP A 125 2.37 11.25 12.46
C TRP A 125 2.57 12.66 11.91
N TYR A 126 1.58 13.53 12.06
CA TYR A 126 1.65 14.89 11.50
C TYR A 126 2.77 15.73 12.11
N ASP A 127 3.03 15.55 13.41
CA ASP A 127 4.04 16.32 14.15
C ASP A 127 5.46 15.75 14.01
N LYS A 128 5.62 14.61 13.32
CA LYS A 128 6.93 14.01 13.09
C LYS A 128 7.75 14.84 12.11
N THR A 129 9.05 14.86 12.30
CA THR A 129 9.98 15.35 11.29
C THR A 129 10.13 14.32 10.17
N LEU A 130 10.59 14.76 8.99
CA LEU A 130 10.89 13.85 7.89
C LEU A 130 11.88 12.76 8.30
N ASP A 131 12.92 13.09 9.08
CA ASP A 131 13.91 12.11 9.51
C ASP A 131 13.34 11.08 10.48
N GLN A 132 12.38 11.46 11.35
CA GLN A 132 11.64 10.51 12.19
C GLN A 132 10.77 9.55 11.36
N VAL A 133 10.05 10.09 10.37
CA VAL A 133 9.26 9.28 9.43
C VAL A 133 10.15 8.28 8.69
N LEU A 134 11.31 8.72 8.22
CA LEU A 134 12.28 7.87 7.53
C LEU A 134 12.88 6.80 8.45
N ALA A 135 13.16 7.14 9.71
CA ALA A 135 13.64 6.18 10.71
C ALA A 135 12.60 5.09 11.01
N ASP A 136 11.32 5.44 11.13
CA ASP A 136 10.25 4.46 11.33
C ASP A 136 10.14 3.50 10.13
N VAL A 137 10.25 4.03 8.91
CA VAL A 137 10.26 3.21 7.68
C VAL A 137 11.46 2.28 7.66
N GLU A 138 12.66 2.78 8.00
CA GLU A 138 13.87 1.97 8.09
C GLU A 138 13.71 0.84 9.11
N GLN A 139 13.16 1.11 10.29
CA GLN A 139 12.87 0.08 11.28
C GLN A 139 11.86 -0.95 10.77
N CYS A 140 10.79 -0.52 10.10
CA CYS A 140 9.80 -1.41 9.51
C CYS A 140 10.42 -2.30 8.42
N CYS A 141 11.21 -1.73 7.52
CA CYS A 141 11.93 -2.48 6.50
C CYS A 141 12.92 -3.47 7.11
N ASN A 142 13.64 -3.10 8.18
CA ASN A 142 14.52 -4.01 8.90
C ASN A 142 13.75 -5.21 9.48
N SER A 143 12.61 -4.98 10.14
CA SER A 143 11.77 -6.07 10.68
C SER A 143 11.25 -7.00 9.59
N LEU A 144 10.79 -6.44 8.46
CA LEU A 144 10.32 -7.23 7.32
C LEU A 144 11.47 -8.02 6.67
N SER A 145 12.62 -7.40 6.46
CA SER A 145 13.81 -8.05 5.90
C SER A 145 14.30 -9.18 6.79
N GLN A 146 14.35 -8.97 8.11
CA GLN A 146 14.73 -9.99 9.08
C GLN A 146 13.77 -11.19 9.03
N ARG A 147 12.47 -10.92 8.90
CA ARG A 147 11.47 -11.99 8.84
C ARG A 147 11.49 -12.76 7.52
N LEU A 148 11.74 -12.08 6.41
CA LEU A 148 11.88 -12.72 5.10
C LEU A 148 13.16 -13.57 5.04
N GLY A 149 14.27 -13.04 5.55
CA GLY A 149 15.59 -13.68 5.50
C GLY A 149 15.98 -14.04 4.08
N ASP A 150 16.51 -15.25 3.90
CA ASP A 150 16.92 -15.78 2.60
C ASP A 150 15.79 -16.51 1.85
N ARG A 151 14.54 -16.41 2.33
CA ARG A 151 13.40 -17.12 1.73
C ARG A 151 12.83 -16.35 0.54
N ASP A 152 12.24 -17.08 -0.39
CA ASP A 152 11.55 -16.47 -1.54
C ASP A 152 10.23 -15.78 -1.15
N TYR A 153 9.58 -16.25 -0.10
CA TYR A 153 8.33 -15.70 0.41
C TYR A 153 8.34 -15.74 1.93
N PHE A 154 7.62 -14.83 2.59
CA PHE A 154 7.61 -14.74 4.06
C PHE A 154 7.30 -16.09 4.73
N PHE A 155 6.37 -16.86 4.18
CA PHE A 155 5.99 -18.17 4.70
C PHE A 155 6.25 -19.32 3.71
N GLY A 156 7.24 -19.18 2.83
CA GLY A 156 7.67 -20.22 1.88
C GLY A 156 6.84 -20.37 0.61
N THR A 157 5.60 -19.85 0.56
CA THR A 157 4.83 -19.65 -0.68
C THR A 157 4.14 -18.29 -0.60
N PRO A 158 3.65 -17.74 -1.73
CA PRO A 158 3.01 -16.44 -1.76
C PRO A 158 1.83 -16.35 -0.79
N THR A 159 1.79 -15.27 -0.03
CA THR A 159 0.70 -14.89 0.89
C THR A 159 0.25 -13.45 0.61
N GLU A 160 -0.81 -13.04 1.29
CA GLU A 160 -1.33 -11.67 1.27
C GLU A 160 -0.31 -10.66 1.81
N LEU A 161 0.57 -11.09 2.73
CA LEU A 161 1.68 -10.27 3.21
C LEU A 161 2.69 -9.99 2.09
N ASP A 162 3.07 -11.01 1.31
CA ASP A 162 3.99 -10.83 0.18
C ASP A 162 3.39 -9.86 -0.87
N ALA A 163 2.10 -9.99 -1.16
CA ALA A 163 1.38 -9.08 -2.06
C ALA A 163 1.34 -7.64 -1.53
N LEU A 164 1.11 -7.46 -0.23
CA LEU A 164 1.09 -6.14 0.42
C LEU A 164 2.47 -5.49 0.41
N VAL A 165 3.51 -6.24 0.78
CA VAL A 165 4.91 -5.76 0.73
C VAL A 165 5.29 -5.38 -0.69
N PHE A 166 4.95 -6.20 -1.69
CA PHE A 166 5.17 -5.88 -3.10
C PHE A 166 4.52 -4.53 -3.46
N GLY A 167 3.24 -4.34 -3.14
CA GLY A 167 2.52 -3.11 -3.49
C GLY A 167 3.20 -1.85 -2.97
N HIS A 168 3.65 -1.87 -1.71
CA HIS A 168 4.36 -0.74 -1.10
C HIS A 168 5.78 -0.57 -1.65
N VAL A 169 6.60 -1.63 -1.63
CA VAL A 169 7.99 -1.58 -2.07
C VAL A 169 8.08 -1.16 -3.53
N PHE A 170 7.31 -1.81 -4.41
CA PHE A 170 7.31 -1.50 -5.84
C PHE A 170 6.88 -0.05 -6.10
N THR A 171 5.82 0.43 -5.45
CA THR A 171 5.34 1.81 -5.63
C THR A 171 6.37 2.82 -5.16
N ILE A 172 6.99 2.59 -3.99
CA ILE A 172 7.99 3.50 -3.41
C ILE A 172 9.23 3.58 -4.32
N ILE A 173 9.73 2.46 -4.84
CA ILE A 173 10.97 2.48 -5.64
C ILE A 173 10.77 2.97 -7.08
N THR A 174 9.57 2.81 -7.66
CA THR A 174 9.28 3.18 -9.05
C THR A 174 8.70 4.58 -9.18
N THR A 175 8.03 5.09 -8.16
CA THR A 175 7.44 6.44 -8.20
C THR A 175 8.52 7.51 -8.06
N ARG A 176 8.60 8.39 -9.05
CA ARG A 176 9.50 9.56 -9.00
C ARG A 176 8.84 10.68 -8.17
N LEU A 177 9.37 10.92 -6.97
CA LEU A 177 9.01 12.03 -6.09
C LEU A 177 10.23 12.93 -5.84
N PRO A 178 10.02 14.21 -5.48
CA PRO A 178 11.10 15.10 -5.01
C PRO A 178 11.85 14.51 -3.81
N CYS A 179 11.11 13.97 -2.83
CA CYS A 179 11.70 13.24 -1.71
C CYS A 179 12.20 11.86 -2.17
N ARG A 180 13.51 11.76 -2.45
CA ARG A 180 14.17 10.50 -2.85
C ARG A 180 14.58 9.63 -1.67
N LYS A 181 14.77 10.23 -0.48
CA LYS A 181 15.25 9.56 0.72
C LYS A 181 14.44 8.31 1.07
N LEU A 182 13.11 8.35 0.94
CA LEU A 182 12.24 7.19 1.20
C LEU A 182 12.58 6.02 0.27
N ALA A 183 12.66 6.29 -1.03
CA ALA A 183 12.98 5.28 -2.02
C ALA A 183 14.39 4.72 -1.82
N ASP A 184 15.34 5.56 -1.41
CA ASP A 184 16.71 5.14 -1.13
C ASP A 184 16.79 4.21 0.09
N ILE A 185 16.04 4.48 1.16
CA ILE A 185 15.94 3.57 2.32
C ILE A 185 15.40 2.20 1.90
N VAL A 186 14.28 2.18 1.16
CA VAL A 186 13.68 0.91 0.72
C VAL A 186 14.63 0.15 -0.23
N ARG A 187 15.35 0.84 -1.11
CA ARG A 187 16.34 0.22 -2.02
C ARG A 187 17.51 -0.44 -1.30
N ARG A 188 17.92 0.06 -0.13
CA ARG A 188 18.98 -0.58 0.69
C ARG A 188 18.58 -1.94 1.24
N HIS A 189 17.28 -2.25 1.28
CA HIS A 189 16.77 -3.53 1.76
C HIS A 189 16.64 -4.51 0.59
N GLU A 190 17.78 -5.07 0.16
CA GLU A 190 17.88 -5.91 -1.04
C GLU A 190 16.92 -7.11 -1.03
N THR A 191 16.67 -7.72 0.13
CA THR A 191 15.74 -8.86 0.26
C THR A 191 14.30 -8.47 -0.09
N LEU A 192 13.84 -7.29 0.33
CA LEU A 192 12.50 -6.78 0.00
C LEU A 192 12.40 -6.37 -1.48
N VAL A 193 13.47 -5.77 -2.02
CA VAL A 193 13.55 -5.44 -3.44
C VAL A 193 13.53 -6.71 -4.30
N ALA A 194 14.25 -7.75 -3.90
CA ALA A 194 14.28 -9.04 -4.57
C ALA A 194 12.91 -9.72 -4.55
N LEU A 195 12.22 -9.70 -3.39
CA LEU A 195 10.83 -10.16 -3.29
C LEU A 195 9.92 -9.41 -4.26
N ALA A 196 10.00 -8.08 -4.27
CA ALA A 196 9.15 -7.26 -5.13
C ALA A 196 9.41 -7.53 -6.62
N LYS A 197 10.69 -7.67 -7.01
CA LYS A 197 11.07 -8.06 -8.36
C LYS A 197 10.52 -9.44 -8.72
N ARG A 198 10.69 -10.45 -7.86
CA ARG A 198 10.18 -11.81 -8.11
C ARG A 198 8.67 -11.80 -8.38
N ILE A 199 7.91 -11.05 -7.60
CA ILE A 199 6.45 -10.92 -7.74
C ILE A 199 6.08 -10.20 -9.05
N ASP A 200 6.78 -9.12 -9.40
CA ASP A 200 6.59 -8.42 -10.69
C ASP A 200 6.80 -9.37 -11.88
N GLU A 201 7.89 -10.14 -11.83
CA GLU A 201 8.26 -11.07 -12.90
C GLU A 201 7.29 -12.24 -13.04
N GLN A 202 6.74 -12.74 -11.94
CA GLN A 202 5.87 -13.90 -11.95
C GLN A 202 4.40 -13.57 -12.23
N TYR A 203 3.91 -12.39 -11.83
CA TYR A 203 2.48 -12.08 -11.86
C TYR A 203 2.10 -10.88 -12.72
N PHE A 204 3.04 -10.00 -13.10
CA PHE A 204 2.73 -8.75 -13.80
C PHE A 204 3.44 -8.60 -15.16
N LYS A 205 4.56 -9.30 -15.39
CA LYS A 205 5.08 -9.46 -16.75
C LYS A 205 4.05 -10.17 -17.62
N ARG A 206 3.48 -9.43 -18.57
CA ARG A 206 2.71 -10.03 -19.67
C ARG A 206 3.66 -10.86 -20.54
N PRO A 207 3.22 -12.00 -21.08
CA PRO A 207 3.96 -12.69 -22.13
C PRO A 207 4.18 -11.80 -23.35
#